data_AF-A0AAV7JG65-F1
#
_entry.id   AF-A0AAV7JG65-F1
#
_cell.length_a   1.000
_cell.length_b   1.000
_cell.length_c   1.000
_cell.angle_alpha   90.00
_cell.angle_beta   90.00
_cell.angle_gamma   90.00
#
_symmetry.space_group_name_H-M   'P 1'
#
loop_
_entity.id
_entity.type
_entity.pdbx_description
1 polymer ?
#
loop_
_entity_poly.entity_id
_entity_poly.type
_entity_poly.pdbx_seq_one_letter_code
_entity_poly.pdbx_strand_id
1 'polypeptide(L)'
;MTSEQTTTITGFVKKEYLGYFGVILGDQDKTWAPHTVFRSSVENLRQWTKGIRKSLSFGIPMIWREPQNHISDCYSCNANIYGINAKTISLIKYPILHSAIRPVPHSIDVPVPKFTNLHDISEIDDCETSDSLIREDEDYIPCVLSRSNSPQVFNQPE
;
A
#
# COMPACT_ATOMS: atom_id res chain seq x y z
N MET A 1 14.16 -10.32 -9.25
CA MET A 1 14.23 -8.92 -8.79
C MET A 1 15.56 -8.76 -8.07
N THR A 2 16.40 -7.78 -8.43
CA THR A 2 17.67 -7.54 -7.73
C THR A 2 17.41 -6.65 -6.51
N SER A 3 18.02 -6.98 -5.37
CA SER A 3 17.86 -6.24 -4.10
C SER A 3 18.23 -4.77 -4.20
N GLU A 4 19.03 -4.39 -5.19
CA GLU A 4 19.44 -3.01 -5.46
C GLU A 4 18.27 -2.08 -5.80
N GLN A 5 17.19 -2.60 -6.41
CA GLN A 5 16.07 -1.77 -6.88
C GLN A 5 14.94 -1.61 -5.86
N THR A 6 15.01 -2.33 -4.74
CA THR A 6 14.00 -2.34 -3.68
C THR A 6 14.54 -1.75 -2.38
N THR A 7 13.64 -1.31 -1.51
CA THR A 7 13.95 -0.84 -0.16
C THR A 7 12.86 -1.29 0.81
N THR A 8 13.22 -1.41 2.09
CA THR A 8 12.28 -1.76 3.16
C THR A 8 11.23 -0.66 3.31
N ILE A 9 10.02 -1.05 3.68
CA ILE A 9 8.93 -0.12 3.97
C ILE A 9 9.23 0.63 5.28
N THR A 10 9.40 1.94 5.19
CA THR A 10 9.67 2.83 6.34
C THR A 10 8.39 3.53 6.80
N GLY A 11 8.40 4.11 8.01
CA GLY A 11 7.29 4.94 8.50
C GLY A 11 6.95 6.11 7.57
N PHE A 12 7.96 6.67 6.88
CA PHE A 12 7.75 7.66 5.83
C PHE A 12 6.87 7.13 4.69
N VAL A 13 7.17 5.93 4.18
CA VAL A 13 6.36 5.30 3.12
C VAL A 13 4.94 5.06 3.61
N LYS A 14 4.75 4.58 4.85
CA LYS A 14 3.41 4.40 5.43
C LYS A 14 2.62 5.73 5.46
N LYS A 15 3.25 6.83 5.88
CA LYS A 15 2.65 8.19 5.93
C LYS A 15 2.26 8.70 4.55
N GLU A 16 3.17 8.66 3.58
CA GLU A 16 2.89 9.14 2.23
C GLU A 16 1.86 8.27 1.51
N TYR A 17 1.91 6.95 1.71
CA TYR A 17 0.95 6.01 1.15
C TYR A 17 -0.46 6.26 1.67
N LEU A 18 -0.61 6.48 2.98
CA LEU A 18 -1.88 6.89 3.58
C LEU A 18 -2.35 8.24 3.03
N GLY A 19 -1.45 9.23 2.90
CA GLY A 19 -1.79 10.54 2.36
C GLY A 19 -2.24 10.51 0.90
N TYR A 20 -1.64 9.66 0.07
CA TYR A 20 -1.99 9.55 -1.35
C TYR A 20 -3.23 8.68 -1.57
N PHE A 21 -3.20 7.45 -1.06
CA PHE A 21 -4.23 6.44 -1.37
C PHE A 21 -5.40 6.46 -0.38
N GLY A 22 -5.24 7.08 0.79
CA GLY A 22 -6.23 7.03 1.87
C GLY A 22 -6.34 5.67 2.56
N VAL A 23 -5.39 4.76 2.30
CA VAL A 23 -5.36 3.38 2.83
C VAL A 23 -4.13 3.19 3.71
N ILE A 24 -4.29 2.52 4.85
CA ILE A 24 -3.17 2.15 5.71
C ILE A 24 -2.40 0.99 5.06
N LEU A 25 -1.08 1.11 5.02
CA LEU A 25 -0.20 0.03 4.55
C LEU A 25 -0.03 -1.01 5.69
N GLY A 26 -0.95 -1.97 5.72
CA GLY A 26 -1.04 -3.02 6.74
C GLY A 26 -0.34 -4.34 6.39
N ASP A 27 -0.62 -5.36 7.20
CA ASP A 27 -0.20 -6.76 7.05
C ASP A 27 1.32 -6.96 6.88
N GLN A 28 2.12 -6.02 7.37
CA GLN A 28 3.59 -6.07 7.27
C GLN A 28 4.22 -7.13 8.17
N ASP A 29 3.44 -7.73 9.09
CA ASP A 29 3.77 -8.90 9.89
C ASP A 29 3.50 -10.22 9.15
N LYS A 30 2.73 -10.19 8.04
CA LYS A 30 2.33 -11.39 7.30
C LYS A 30 3.36 -11.74 6.24
N THR A 31 3.77 -13.01 6.21
CA THR A 31 4.76 -13.52 5.25
C THR A 31 4.31 -13.48 3.79
N TRP A 32 3.00 -13.42 3.53
CA TRP A 32 2.44 -13.30 2.18
C TRP A 32 2.44 -11.86 1.66
N ALA A 33 2.60 -10.86 2.53
CA ALA A 33 2.58 -9.46 2.15
C ALA A 33 3.94 -9.00 1.62
N PRO A 34 3.99 -8.04 0.68
CA PRO A 34 5.24 -7.44 0.27
C PRO A 34 5.86 -6.61 1.42
N HIS A 35 7.06 -7.02 1.87
CA HIS A 35 7.83 -6.28 2.89
C HIS A 35 8.81 -5.23 2.30
N THR A 36 8.88 -5.16 0.97
CA THR A 36 9.77 -4.24 0.25
C THR A 36 9.00 -3.52 -0.84
N VAL A 37 9.46 -2.32 -1.15
CA VAL A 37 8.90 -1.47 -2.21
C VAL A 37 9.99 -1.05 -3.17
N PHE A 38 9.62 -0.81 -4.43
CA PHE A 38 10.55 -0.26 -5.41
C PHE A 38 10.99 1.15 -5.04
N ARG A 39 12.28 1.45 -5.18
CA ARG A 39 12.83 2.79 -4.92
C ARG A 39 12.15 3.87 -5.78
N SER A 40 11.78 3.52 -7.01
CA SER A 40 11.05 4.42 -7.92
C SER A 40 9.68 4.81 -7.38
N SER A 41 8.97 3.88 -6.72
CA SER A 41 7.67 4.17 -6.10
C SER A 41 7.83 5.15 -4.93
N VAL A 42 8.84 4.96 -4.10
CA VAL A 42 9.14 5.87 -2.98
C VAL A 42 9.51 7.26 -3.49
N GLU A 43 10.34 7.36 -4.53
CA GLU A 43 10.71 8.65 -5.09
C GLU A 43 9.52 9.35 -5.77
N ASN A 44 8.63 8.61 -6.42
CA ASN A 44 7.41 9.19 -6.99
C ASN A 44 6.48 9.77 -5.91
N LEU A 45 6.32 9.08 -4.78
CA LEU A 45 5.56 9.59 -3.63
C LEU A 45 6.22 10.86 -3.06
N ARG A 46 7.54 10.82 -2.87
CA ARG A 46 8.32 11.98 -2.41
C ARG A 46 8.25 13.19 -3.34
N GLN A 47 8.24 12.97 -4.65
CA GLN A 47 8.07 14.06 -5.62
C GLN A 47 6.67 14.63 -5.59
N TRP A 48 5.66 13.80 -5.31
CA TRP A 48 4.29 14.25 -5.13
C TRP A 48 4.12 15.09 -3.87
N THR A 49 4.71 14.69 -2.74
CA THR A 49 4.68 15.49 -1.50
C THR A 49 5.38 16.84 -1.62
N LYS A 50 6.35 16.96 -2.53
CA LYS A 50 7.00 18.22 -2.88
C LYS A 50 6.26 19.06 -3.93
N GLY A 51 5.16 18.54 -4.49
CA GLY A 51 4.45 19.19 -5.59
C GLY A 51 5.20 19.19 -6.93
N ILE A 52 6.34 18.51 -7.04
CA ILE A 52 7.10 18.36 -8.30
C ILE A 52 6.33 17.45 -9.25
N ARG A 53 5.77 16.36 -8.70
CA ARG A 53 4.96 15.39 -9.45
C ARG A 53 3.48 15.61 -9.16
N LYS A 54 2.68 15.72 -10.21
CA LYS A 54 1.22 15.94 -10.07
C LYS A 54 0.47 14.69 -9.57
N SER A 55 0.82 13.52 -10.08
CA SER A 55 0.15 12.26 -9.75
C SER A 55 1.06 11.04 -9.97
N LEU A 56 0.76 9.95 -9.28
CA LEU A 56 1.22 8.61 -9.63
C LEU A 56 0.51 8.10 -10.89
N SER A 57 0.94 6.94 -11.39
CA SER A 57 0.34 6.30 -12.58
C SER A 57 -1.01 5.61 -12.30
N PHE A 58 -1.34 5.42 -11.02
CA PHE A 58 -2.58 4.78 -10.57
C PHE A 58 -3.09 5.46 -9.30
N GLY A 59 -4.41 5.45 -9.12
CA GLY A 59 -5.08 6.03 -7.96
C GLY A 59 -5.50 5.01 -6.91
N ILE A 60 -5.60 3.74 -7.28
CA ILE A 60 -5.69 2.63 -6.32
C ILE A 60 -4.49 1.72 -6.58
N PRO A 61 -3.70 1.39 -5.54
CA PRO A 61 -2.53 0.53 -5.68
C PRO A 61 -2.96 -0.92 -5.92
N MET A 62 -2.00 -1.78 -6.27
CA MET A 62 -2.24 -3.21 -6.24
C MET A 62 -2.54 -3.62 -4.79
N ILE A 63 -3.68 -4.28 -4.57
CA ILE A 63 -4.10 -4.71 -3.23
C ILE A 63 -3.82 -6.19 -3.11
N TRP A 64 -3.10 -6.54 -2.05
CA TRP A 64 -2.75 -7.91 -1.68
C TRP A 64 -3.63 -8.36 -0.51
N ARG A 65 -4.11 -9.59 -0.58
CA ARG A 65 -4.83 -10.28 0.48
C ARG A 65 -4.22 -11.66 0.64
N GLU A 66 -4.56 -12.31 1.74
CA GLU A 66 -4.13 -13.69 1.98
C GLU A 66 -4.66 -14.62 0.86
N PRO A 67 -3.77 -15.36 0.17
CA PRO A 67 -4.18 -16.30 -0.87
C PRO A 67 -4.91 -17.49 -0.26
N GLN A 68 -6.08 -17.82 -0.81
CA GLN A 68 -6.87 -18.96 -0.31
C GLN A 68 -6.24 -20.31 -0.63
N ASN A 69 -5.52 -20.40 -1.76
CA ASN A 69 -4.85 -21.63 -2.19
C ASN A 69 -3.75 -21.35 -3.23
N HIS A 70 -2.87 -22.32 -3.45
CA HIS A 70 -1.75 -22.22 -4.40
C HIS A 70 -2.11 -22.49 -5.86
N ILE A 71 -3.35 -22.87 -6.16
CA ILE A 71 -3.77 -23.32 -7.49
C ILE A 71 -4.44 -22.17 -8.24
N SER A 72 -5.58 -21.70 -7.74
CA SER A 72 -6.41 -20.68 -8.37
C SER A 72 -6.18 -19.27 -7.85
N ASP A 73 -5.68 -19.11 -6.63
CA ASP A 73 -5.67 -17.82 -5.92
C ASP A 73 -4.27 -17.38 -5.45
N CYS A 74 -3.21 -18.03 -5.91
CA CYS A 74 -1.84 -17.63 -5.59
C CYS A 74 -1.28 -16.75 -6.71
N TYR A 75 -1.10 -15.45 -6.43
CA TYR A 75 -0.52 -14.51 -7.40
C TYR A 75 0.86 -14.94 -7.87
N SER A 76 1.78 -15.30 -6.95
CA SER A 76 3.14 -15.71 -7.31
C SER A 76 3.17 -16.97 -8.18
N CYS A 77 2.15 -17.83 -8.06
CA CYS A 77 2.00 -19.06 -8.81
C CYS A 77 1.40 -18.81 -10.21
N ASN A 78 0.46 -17.86 -10.29
CA ASN A 78 -0.33 -17.59 -11.50
C ASN A 78 0.23 -16.43 -12.35
N ALA A 79 1.03 -15.54 -11.77
CA ALA A 79 1.71 -14.50 -12.52
C ALA A 79 2.87 -15.14 -13.31
N ASN A 80 2.62 -15.44 -14.60
CA ASN A 80 3.66 -15.94 -15.50
C ASN A 80 4.69 -14.84 -15.80
N ILE A 81 5.66 -14.70 -14.88
CA ILE A 81 6.74 -13.71 -14.93
C ILE A 81 8.06 -14.31 -15.42
N TYR A 82 8.06 -15.56 -15.88
CA TYR A 82 9.26 -16.22 -16.38
C TYR A 82 9.66 -15.65 -17.76
N GLY A 83 10.94 -15.33 -17.94
CA GLY A 83 11.46 -14.80 -19.22
C GLY A 83 11.11 -13.34 -19.51
N ILE A 84 10.60 -12.61 -18.52
CA ILE A 84 10.29 -11.18 -18.67
C ILE A 84 11.58 -10.36 -18.78
N ASN A 85 11.63 -9.51 -19.81
CA ASN A 85 12.63 -8.48 -20.00
C ASN A 85 11.94 -7.15 -20.34
N ALA A 86 12.71 -6.07 -20.51
CA ALA A 86 12.16 -4.74 -20.77
C ALA A 86 11.27 -4.67 -22.03
N LYS A 87 11.48 -5.54 -23.03
CA LYS A 87 10.66 -5.60 -24.26
C LYS A 87 9.38 -6.41 -24.07
N THR A 88 9.39 -7.40 -23.19
CA THR A 88 8.25 -8.32 -22.97
C THR A 88 7.42 -7.98 -21.74
N ILE A 89 7.85 -7.01 -20.92
CA ILE A 89 7.14 -6.61 -19.70
C ILE A 89 5.73 -6.09 -19.96
N SER A 90 5.49 -5.47 -21.12
CA SER A 90 4.15 -5.01 -21.53
C SER A 90 3.19 -6.16 -21.89
N LEU A 91 3.72 -7.36 -22.16
CA LEU A 91 2.94 -8.55 -22.47
C LEU A 91 2.50 -9.31 -21.22
N ILE A 92 2.99 -8.92 -20.03
CA ILE A 92 2.58 -9.56 -18.79
C ILE A 92 1.10 -9.31 -18.56
N LYS A 93 0.35 -10.40 -18.51
CA LYS A 93 -1.05 -10.40 -18.07
C LYS A 93 -1.08 -10.86 -16.62
N TYR A 94 -1.27 -9.92 -15.70
CA TYR A 94 -1.51 -10.23 -14.30
C TYR A 94 -2.96 -10.71 -14.16
N PRO A 95 -3.29 -11.92 -13.69
CA PRO A 95 -4.68 -12.31 -13.48
C PRO A 95 -5.37 -11.42 -12.43
N ILE A 96 -6.69 -11.28 -12.51
CA ILE A 96 -7.48 -10.74 -11.40
C ILE A 96 -7.75 -11.92 -10.47
N LEU A 97 -7.29 -11.83 -9.23
CA LEU A 97 -7.41 -12.88 -8.22
C LEU A 97 -8.15 -12.33 -6.99
N HIS A 98 -8.74 -13.20 -6.18
CA HIS A 98 -9.32 -12.76 -4.90
C HIS A 98 -8.23 -12.26 -3.94
N SER A 99 -7.04 -12.86 -4.02
CA SER A 99 -5.85 -12.47 -3.26
C SER A 99 -5.09 -11.26 -3.81
N ALA A 100 -5.31 -10.88 -5.07
CA ALA A 100 -4.54 -9.83 -5.72
C ALA A 100 -5.40 -9.05 -6.73
N ILE A 101 -5.70 -7.81 -6.38
CA ILE A 101 -6.48 -6.87 -7.18
C ILE A 101 -5.53 -5.92 -7.90
N ARG A 102 -5.75 -5.69 -9.20
CA ARG A 102 -4.86 -4.88 -10.03
C ARG A 102 -4.93 -3.40 -9.62
N PRO A 103 -3.85 -2.64 -9.83
CA PRO A 103 -3.91 -1.19 -9.72
C PRO A 103 -5.02 -0.61 -10.60
N VAL A 104 -5.76 0.37 -10.06
CA VAL A 104 -6.77 1.11 -10.81
C VAL A 104 -6.17 2.45 -11.23
N PRO A 105 -6.17 2.78 -12.53
CA PRO A 105 -5.78 4.10 -13.02
C PRO A 105 -6.63 5.22 -12.39
N HIS A 106 -6.10 6.44 -12.39
CA HIS A 106 -6.92 7.59 -12.03
C HIS A 106 -8.08 7.79 -13.02
N SER A 107 -9.24 8.12 -12.49
CA SER A 107 -10.46 8.38 -13.25
C SER A 107 -11.28 9.46 -12.54
N ILE A 108 -12.49 9.73 -13.02
CA ILE A 108 -13.44 10.62 -12.34
C ILE A 108 -13.81 10.02 -10.96
N ASP A 109 -13.94 8.70 -10.86
CA ASP A 109 -14.26 7.99 -9.62
C ASP A 109 -13.03 7.82 -8.71
N VAL A 110 -11.84 7.83 -9.30
CA VAL A 110 -10.54 7.74 -8.58
C VAL A 110 -9.71 8.98 -8.88
N PRO A 111 -10.08 10.16 -8.34
CA PRO A 111 -9.41 11.41 -8.65
C PRO A 111 -7.98 11.44 -8.11
N VAL A 112 -7.16 12.35 -8.65
CA VAL A 112 -5.81 12.59 -8.14
C VAL A 112 -5.91 13.34 -6.80
N PRO A 113 -5.30 12.80 -5.72
CA PRO A 113 -5.28 13.49 -4.43
C PRO A 113 -4.42 14.76 -4.51
N LYS A 114 -4.90 15.84 -3.92
CA LYS A 114 -4.11 17.05 -3.70
C LYS A 114 -3.32 16.86 -2.41
N PHE A 115 -2.00 17.03 -2.48
CA PHE A 115 -1.17 17.04 -1.28
C PHE A 115 -1.57 18.22 -0.39
N THR A 116 -1.83 17.96 0.89
CA THR A 116 -2.11 18.97 1.91
C THR A 116 -1.01 18.97 2.97
N ASN A 117 -0.99 17.97 3.85
CA ASN A 117 0.05 17.67 4.83
C ASN A 117 0.05 16.16 5.13
N LEU A 118 1.19 15.62 5.58
CA LEU A 118 1.27 14.22 6.01
C LEU A 118 0.53 14.05 7.34
N HIS A 119 -0.36 13.05 7.42
CA HIS A 119 -1.00 12.67 8.67
C HIS A 119 0.03 12.03 9.61
N ASP A 120 -0.04 12.37 10.90
CA ASP A 120 0.74 11.67 11.91
C ASP A 120 0.14 10.28 12.16
N ILE A 121 0.94 9.24 11.86
CA ILE A 121 0.63 7.84 12.15
C ILE A 121 1.10 7.48 13.57
N SER A 122 1.31 8.44 14.46
CA SER A 122 1.86 8.19 15.81
C SER A 122 0.96 7.34 16.73
N GLU A 123 -0.22 6.93 16.28
CA GLU A 123 -1.16 6.12 17.07
C GLU A 123 -1.58 4.79 16.41
N ILE A 124 -0.94 4.37 15.30
CA ILE A 124 -1.22 3.06 14.69
C ILE A 124 0.00 2.15 14.88
N ASP A 125 0.06 1.60 16.10
CA ASP A 125 0.73 0.37 16.50
C ASP A 125 2.18 0.17 16.00
N ASP A 126 3.13 0.83 16.67
CA ASP A 126 4.43 0.23 16.93
C ASP A 126 4.35 -0.48 18.29
N CYS A 127 3.93 -1.75 18.31
CA CYS A 127 4.16 -2.61 19.48
C CYS A 127 5.66 -2.98 19.53
N GLU A 128 6.48 -2.02 19.91
CA GLU A 128 7.74 -2.30 20.57
C GLU A 128 7.41 -2.65 22.03
N THR A 129 7.64 -3.91 22.40
CA THR A 129 7.60 -4.36 23.80
C THR A 129 8.47 -3.45 24.67
N SER A 130 7.85 -2.68 25.56
CA SER A 130 8.50 -2.16 26.77
C SER A 130 7.47 -1.69 27.80
N ASP A 131 7.25 -2.58 28.76
CA ASP A 131 6.78 -2.44 30.14
C ASP A 131 6.58 -1.01 30.74
N SER A 132 5.33 -0.71 31.14
CA SER A 132 4.91 0.16 32.27
C SER A 132 5.28 1.67 32.25
N LEU A 133 4.45 2.68 32.57
CA LEU A 133 3.39 2.87 33.57
C LEU A 133 2.39 3.96 33.13
N ILE A 134 1.15 3.79 33.59
CA ILE A 134 -0.02 4.68 33.45
C ILE A 134 0.24 6.06 34.08
N ARG A 135 -0.22 7.13 33.41
CA ARG A 135 -0.61 8.39 34.06
C ARG A 135 -1.94 8.86 33.49
N GLU A 136 -2.92 8.92 34.38
CA GLU A 136 -4.24 9.48 34.16
C GLU A 136 -4.13 11.02 34.11
N ASP A 137 -4.73 11.64 33.10
CA ASP A 137 -5.44 12.92 33.24
C ASP A 137 -6.38 13.09 32.04
N GLU A 138 -7.67 13.25 32.35
CA GLU A 138 -8.77 13.48 31.42
C GLU A 138 -8.73 14.90 30.86
N ASP A 139 -8.80 15.02 29.53
CA ASP A 139 -9.50 16.08 28.75
C ASP A 139 -9.00 16.12 27.29
N TYR A 140 -8.96 14.96 26.62
CA TYR A 140 -8.78 14.92 25.17
C TYR A 140 -9.98 14.21 24.55
N ILE A 141 -10.85 14.98 23.89
CA ILE A 141 -11.92 14.43 23.05
C ILE A 141 -11.24 13.76 21.85
N PRO A 142 -11.18 12.42 21.76
CA PRO A 142 -10.67 11.79 20.58
C PRO A 142 -11.74 11.98 19.51
N CYS A 143 -11.38 12.66 18.43
CA CYS A 143 -12.19 12.64 17.21
C CYS A 143 -12.06 11.22 16.66
N VAL A 144 -12.88 10.30 17.21
CA VAL A 144 -13.03 8.92 16.75
C VAL A 144 -13.60 8.98 15.34
N LEU A 145 -12.71 9.17 14.37
CA LEU A 145 -12.96 8.69 13.03
C LEU A 145 -12.98 7.17 13.17
N SER A 146 -14.17 6.60 13.36
CA SER A 146 -14.42 5.16 13.36
C SER A 146 -14.11 4.61 11.96
N ARG A 147 -12.83 4.57 11.58
CA ARG A 147 -12.36 3.79 10.45
C ARG A 147 -12.01 2.43 11.01
N SER A 148 -12.87 1.48 10.71
CA SER A 148 -12.65 0.08 11.03
C SER A 148 -11.30 -0.37 10.47
N ASN A 149 -10.52 -1.09 11.28
CA ASN A 149 -9.35 -1.86 10.83
C ASN A 149 -9.73 -3.00 9.86
N SER A 150 -11.01 -3.08 9.46
CA SER A 150 -11.46 -3.98 8.41
C SER A 150 -10.80 -3.58 7.09
N PRO A 151 -10.24 -4.53 6.33
CA PRO A 151 -9.72 -4.26 5.00
C PRO A 151 -10.75 -3.51 4.15
N GLN A 152 -10.37 -2.38 3.58
CA GLN A 152 -11.24 -1.66 2.64
C GLN A 152 -11.47 -2.57 1.43
N VAL A 153 -12.73 -2.94 1.20
CA VAL A 153 -13.09 -3.86 0.12
C VAL A 153 -13.23 -3.07 -1.17
N PHE A 154 -12.19 -3.14 -1.99
CA PHE A 154 -12.24 -2.68 -3.38
C PHE A 154 -12.71 -3.83 -4.26
N ASN A 155 -13.69 -3.57 -5.12
CA ASN A 155 -14.14 -4.49 -6.17
C ASN A 155 -13.87 -3.84 -7.52
N GLN A 156 -13.31 -4.58 -8.47
CA GLN A 156 -13.18 -4.15 -9.86
C GLN A 156 -14.20 -4.91 -10.72
N PRO A 157 -14.78 -4.27 -11.75
CA PRO A 157 -15.57 -5.00 -12.74
C PRO A 157 -14.69 -6.01 -13.49
N GLU A 158 -15.27 -7.15 -13.86
CA GLU A 158 -14.63 -8.27 -14.56
C GLU A 158 -14.20 -7.91 -15.99
#